data_AF-A0A9W6WCH8-F1
#
_entry.id   AF-A0A9W6WCH8-F1
#
_cell.length_a   1.000
_cell.length_b   1.000
_cell.length_c   1.000
_cell.angle_alpha   90.00
_cell.angle_beta   90.00
_cell.angle_gamma   90.00
#
_symmetry.space_group_name_H-M   'P 1'
#
loop_
_entity.id
_entity.type
_entity.pdbx_description
1 polymer ?
#
loop_
_entity_poly.entity_id
_entity_poly.type
_entity_poly.pdbx_seq_one_letter_code
_entity_poly.pdbx_strand_id
1 'polypeptide(L)'
;MTPSEATDGRRARGDRTRAAVLDTAVAMASVDGLNGITLGRLAAAHGVSKSGLFAHWTGKEDLQLAIVERAADQWTELVIVPAMAAPAGVRRLYMLHEHRMSFYDRRVLPGGCFFATAAHEFDDHPGPVRDAVFGALRAWLRKLRATATEAVELGELREDTDVKQLAFEIQAIGVAVVTHSRLLASTSAYEYSRRAVRDRLRALSPTPHLLDQFGEQP
;
A
#
# COMPACT_ATOMS: atom_id res chain seq x y z
N MET A 1 -32.12 3.94 -26.05
CA MET A 1 -30.73 3.79 -25.60
C MET A 1 -29.84 4.23 -26.74
N THR A 2 -29.14 5.35 -26.59
CA THR A 2 -28.35 5.95 -27.68
C THR A 2 -27.02 5.19 -27.88
N PRO A 3 -26.40 5.25 -29.08
CA PRO A 3 -25.13 4.56 -29.36
C PRO A 3 -23.97 4.93 -28.42
N SER A 4 -24.04 6.11 -27.76
CA SER A 4 -23.08 6.60 -26.77
C SER A 4 -23.17 5.81 -25.45
N GLU A 5 -24.36 5.62 -24.89
CA GLU A 5 -24.59 4.88 -23.64
C GLU A 5 -24.16 3.41 -23.75
N ALA A 6 -24.39 2.78 -24.91
CA ALA A 6 -23.97 1.40 -25.18
C ALA A 6 -22.44 1.27 -25.37
N THR A 7 -21.75 2.34 -25.77
CA THR A 7 -20.29 2.37 -25.95
C THR A 7 -19.59 2.64 -24.61
N ASP A 8 -20.15 3.52 -23.78
CA ASP A 8 -19.68 3.74 -22.40
C ASP A 8 -19.86 2.49 -21.53
N GLY A 9 -20.99 1.78 -21.70
CA GLY A 9 -21.21 0.50 -21.01
C GLY A 9 -20.21 -0.60 -21.41
N ARG A 10 -19.69 -0.58 -22.65
CA ARG A 10 -18.65 -1.51 -23.12
C ARG A 10 -17.27 -1.14 -22.59
N ARG A 11 -16.91 0.15 -22.60
CA ARG A 11 -15.65 0.65 -22.00
C ARG A 11 -15.58 0.37 -20.51
N ALA A 12 -16.61 0.75 -19.75
CA ALA A 12 -16.69 0.49 -18.32
C ALA A 12 -16.66 -1.02 -17.97
N ARG A 13 -17.20 -1.88 -18.84
CA ARG A 13 -17.06 -3.34 -18.69
C ARG A 13 -15.63 -3.80 -18.95
N GLY A 14 -14.99 -3.31 -20.00
CA GLY A 14 -13.58 -3.57 -20.31
C GLY A 14 -12.64 -3.16 -19.17
N ASP A 15 -12.86 -1.96 -18.62
CA ASP A 15 -12.05 -1.42 -17.53
C ASP A 15 -12.22 -2.23 -16.24
N ARG A 16 -13.44 -2.65 -15.92
CA ARG A 16 -13.69 -3.56 -14.77
C ARG A 16 -13.01 -4.92 -14.94
N THR A 17 -13.08 -5.50 -16.13
CA THR A 17 -12.39 -6.77 -16.41
C THR A 17 -10.87 -6.60 -16.29
N ARG A 18 -10.32 -5.49 -16.81
CA ARG A 18 -8.89 -5.17 -16.67
C ARG A 18 -8.47 -5.02 -15.21
N ALA A 19 -9.26 -4.30 -14.40
CA ALA A 19 -9.01 -4.13 -12.98
C ALA A 19 -9.00 -5.48 -12.23
N ALA A 20 -10.00 -6.34 -12.46
CA ALA A 20 -10.08 -7.67 -11.84
C ALA A 20 -8.89 -8.57 -12.22
N VAL A 21 -8.41 -8.46 -13.47
CA VAL A 21 -7.21 -9.16 -13.92
C VAL A 21 -5.96 -8.65 -13.20
N LEU A 22 -5.81 -7.32 -13.08
CA LEU A 22 -4.68 -6.73 -12.36
C LEU A 22 -4.74 -7.00 -10.85
N ASP A 23 -5.93 -7.06 -10.23
CA ASP A 23 -6.09 -7.41 -8.82
C ASP A 23 -5.50 -8.78 -8.51
N THR A 24 -5.77 -9.76 -9.36
CA THR A 24 -5.22 -11.11 -9.22
C THR A 24 -3.74 -11.12 -9.53
N ALA A 25 -3.28 -10.35 -10.53
CA ALA A 25 -1.86 -10.22 -10.82
C ALA A 25 -1.08 -9.62 -9.65
N VAL A 26 -1.62 -8.61 -8.95
CA VAL A 26 -1.04 -8.05 -7.71
C VAL A 26 -1.01 -9.11 -6.60
N ALA A 27 -2.10 -9.86 -6.43
CA ALA A 27 -2.16 -10.94 -5.43
C ALA A 27 -1.11 -12.03 -5.72
N MET A 28 -1.00 -12.48 -6.97
CA MET A 28 0.04 -13.43 -7.40
C MET A 28 1.44 -12.84 -7.18
N ALA A 29 1.69 -11.61 -7.61
CA ALA A 29 3.00 -10.96 -7.47
C ALA A 29 3.42 -10.79 -6.00
N SER A 30 2.47 -10.62 -5.09
CA SER A 30 2.77 -10.57 -3.65
C SER A 30 3.38 -11.88 -3.14
N VAL A 31 3.08 -13.02 -3.77
CA VAL A 31 3.53 -14.36 -3.38
C VAL A 31 4.73 -14.81 -4.22
N ASP A 32 4.59 -14.72 -5.54
CA ASP A 32 5.54 -15.27 -6.52
C ASP A 32 6.66 -14.29 -6.90
N GLY A 33 6.59 -13.04 -6.42
CA GLY A 33 7.42 -11.94 -6.93
C GLY A 33 6.90 -11.41 -8.28
N LEU A 34 7.21 -10.16 -8.57
CA LEU A 34 6.77 -9.46 -9.77
C LEU A 34 7.47 -9.97 -11.03
N ASN A 35 8.72 -10.48 -10.95
CA ASN A 35 9.36 -11.16 -12.09
C ASN A 35 8.76 -12.54 -12.37
N GLY A 36 8.14 -13.17 -11.37
CA GLY A 36 7.45 -14.44 -11.51
C GLY A 36 6.18 -14.37 -12.35
N ILE A 37 5.66 -13.15 -12.59
CA ILE A 37 4.42 -12.91 -13.33
C ILE A 37 4.67 -12.87 -14.84
N THR A 38 3.83 -13.61 -15.57
CA THR A 38 3.79 -13.63 -17.02
C THR A 38 2.35 -13.64 -17.50
N LEU A 39 2.11 -13.17 -18.73
CA LEU A 39 0.80 -13.26 -19.38
C LEU A 39 0.25 -14.70 -19.43
N GLY A 40 1.13 -15.70 -19.57
CA GLY A 40 0.72 -17.10 -19.57
C GLY A 40 0.20 -17.58 -18.22
N ARG A 41 0.90 -17.25 -17.12
CA ARG A 41 0.45 -17.59 -15.76
C ARG A 41 -0.84 -16.85 -15.41
N LEU A 42 -0.94 -15.57 -15.79
CA LEU A 42 -2.14 -14.77 -15.53
C LEU A 42 -3.35 -15.27 -16.32
N ALA A 43 -3.16 -15.67 -17.60
CA ALA A 43 -4.19 -16.30 -18.41
C ALA A 43 -4.74 -17.58 -17.76
N ALA A 44 -3.83 -18.46 -17.32
CA ALA A 44 -4.18 -19.70 -16.65
C ALA A 44 -4.95 -19.46 -15.33
N ALA A 45 -4.54 -18.47 -14.54
CA ALA A 45 -5.20 -18.12 -13.27
C ALA A 45 -6.62 -17.57 -13.45
N HIS A 46 -6.90 -16.87 -14.56
CA HIS A 46 -8.21 -16.27 -14.83
C HIS A 46 -9.13 -17.07 -15.75
N GLY A 47 -8.65 -18.19 -16.30
CA GLY A 47 -9.41 -18.95 -17.31
C GLY A 47 -9.65 -18.15 -18.60
N VAL A 48 -8.79 -17.18 -18.91
CA VAL A 48 -8.87 -16.35 -20.12
C VAL A 48 -7.80 -16.77 -21.13
N SER A 49 -8.04 -16.52 -22.41
CA SER A 49 -7.03 -16.80 -23.43
C SER A 49 -5.85 -15.85 -23.32
N LYS A 50 -4.64 -16.35 -23.59
CA LYS A 50 -3.43 -15.54 -23.66
C LYS A 50 -3.56 -14.40 -24.68
N SER A 51 -4.20 -14.67 -25.82
CA SER A 51 -4.48 -13.69 -26.87
C SER A 51 -5.40 -12.56 -26.39
N GLY A 52 -6.34 -12.84 -25.49
CA GLY A 52 -7.21 -11.82 -24.88
C GLY A 52 -6.43 -10.85 -23.97
N LEU A 53 -5.40 -11.32 -23.28
CA LEU A 53 -4.54 -10.46 -22.45
C LEU A 53 -3.55 -9.65 -23.29
N PHE A 54 -3.05 -10.19 -24.41
CA PHE A 54 -2.17 -9.45 -25.33
C PHE A 54 -2.82 -8.21 -25.95
N ALA A 55 -4.16 -8.15 -26.00
CA ALA A 55 -4.86 -6.94 -26.42
C ALA A 55 -4.71 -5.76 -25.43
N HIS A 56 -4.27 -6.03 -24.20
CA HIS A 56 -4.15 -5.04 -23.12
C HIS A 56 -2.72 -4.74 -22.71
N TRP A 57 -1.81 -5.72 -22.83
CA TRP A 57 -0.40 -5.55 -22.48
C TRP A 57 0.49 -6.09 -23.60
N THR A 58 1.36 -5.20 -24.08
CA THR A 58 2.28 -5.45 -25.21
C THR A 58 3.41 -6.41 -24.85
N GLY A 59 3.71 -6.58 -23.55
CA GLY A 59 4.77 -7.45 -23.08
C GLY A 59 4.81 -7.58 -21.56
N LYS A 60 5.87 -8.25 -21.07
CA LYS A 60 6.07 -8.49 -19.63
C LYS A 60 6.28 -7.18 -18.86
N GLU A 61 7.12 -6.29 -19.35
CA GLU A 61 7.41 -5.01 -18.69
C GLU A 61 6.14 -4.15 -18.55
N ASP A 62 5.36 -4.03 -19.63
CA ASP A 62 4.08 -3.31 -19.66
C ASP A 62 3.07 -3.91 -18.65
N LEU A 63 2.98 -5.24 -18.57
CA LEU A 63 2.20 -5.92 -17.52
C LEU A 63 2.72 -5.60 -16.12
N GLN A 64 4.04 -5.64 -15.90
CA GLN A 64 4.64 -5.35 -14.59
C GLN A 64 4.38 -3.91 -14.15
N LEU A 65 4.50 -2.94 -15.06
CA LEU A 65 4.17 -1.54 -14.80
C LEU A 65 2.70 -1.37 -14.41
N ALA A 66 1.78 -2.01 -15.14
CA ALA A 66 0.35 -1.98 -14.82
C ALA A 66 0.03 -2.65 -13.47
N ILE A 67 0.78 -3.69 -13.08
CA ILE A 67 0.65 -4.32 -11.75
C ILE A 67 1.13 -3.37 -10.65
N VAL A 68 2.25 -2.68 -10.84
CA VAL A 68 2.76 -1.69 -9.87
C VAL A 68 1.78 -0.54 -9.69
N GLU A 69 1.22 -0.02 -10.79
CA GLU A 69 0.18 1.02 -10.77
C GLU A 69 -1.05 0.53 -9.99
N ARG A 70 -1.59 -0.65 -10.32
CA ARG A 70 -2.76 -1.18 -9.61
C ARG A 70 -2.49 -1.44 -8.14
N ALA A 71 -1.29 -1.90 -7.77
CA ALA A 71 -0.91 -2.08 -6.37
C ALA A 71 -0.89 -0.75 -5.60
N ALA A 72 -0.46 0.34 -6.26
CA ALA A 72 -0.49 1.68 -5.68
C ALA A 72 -1.93 2.20 -5.52
N ASP A 73 -2.80 1.91 -6.48
CA ASP A 73 -4.24 2.23 -6.39
C ASP A 73 -4.90 1.48 -5.24
N GLN A 74 -4.70 0.17 -5.13
CA GLN A 74 -5.21 -0.64 -4.01
C GLN A 74 -4.72 -0.10 -2.66
N TRP A 75 -3.44 0.26 -2.55
CA TRP A 75 -2.89 0.88 -1.35
C TRP A 75 -3.59 2.21 -1.02
N THR A 76 -3.84 3.01 -2.04
CA THR A 76 -4.55 4.29 -1.88
C THR A 76 -5.99 4.06 -1.41
N GLU A 77 -6.73 3.17 -2.09
CA GLU A 77 -8.13 2.84 -1.81
C GLU A 77 -8.34 2.24 -0.41
N LEU A 78 -7.43 1.36 0.02
CA LEU A 78 -7.62 0.54 1.23
C LEU A 78 -6.85 1.02 2.45
N VAL A 79 -5.83 1.87 2.27
CA VAL A 79 -5.01 2.40 3.36
C VAL A 79 -5.12 3.92 3.46
N ILE A 80 -4.85 4.63 2.37
CA ILE A 80 -4.75 6.11 2.42
C ILE A 80 -6.13 6.74 2.56
N VAL A 81 -7.07 6.43 1.67
CA VAL A 81 -8.40 7.04 1.63
C VAL A 81 -9.16 6.84 2.95
N PRO A 82 -9.21 5.64 3.54
CA PRO A 82 -9.88 5.45 4.84
C PRO A 82 -9.23 6.26 5.97
N ALA A 83 -7.89 6.36 5.98
CA ALA A 83 -7.18 7.16 6.98
C ALA A 83 -7.51 8.66 6.90
N MET A 84 -7.89 9.18 5.72
CA MET A 84 -8.24 10.59 5.55
C MET A 84 -9.54 10.98 6.26
N ALA A 85 -10.41 10.02 6.59
CA ALA A 85 -11.62 10.27 7.37
C ALA A 85 -11.31 10.66 8.82
N ALA A 86 -10.13 10.29 9.33
CA ALA A 86 -9.67 10.75 10.62
C ALA A 86 -9.33 12.26 10.56
N PRO A 87 -9.65 13.05 11.59
CA PRO A 87 -9.30 14.46 11.57
C PRO A 87 -7.77 14.63 11.51
N ALA A 88 -7.33 15.74 10.92
CA ALA A 88 -5.95 16.05 10.59
C ALA A 88 -4.97 15.93 11.77
N GLY A 89 -3.68 15.84 11.43
CA GLY A 89 -2.58 15.79 12.38
C GLY A 89 -2.26 14.37 12.90
N VAL A 90 -1.95 14.23 14.19
CA VAL A 90 -1.39 13.00 14.77
C VAL A 90 -2.34 11.81 14.67
N ARG A 91 -3.65 12.06 14.75
CA ARG A 91 -4.67 11.01 14.63
C ARG A 91 -4.71 10.43 13.22
N ARG A 92 -4.63 11.27 12.18
CA ARG A 92 -4.52 10.81 10.78
C ARG A 92 -3.21 10.06 10.53
N LEU A 93 -2.11 10.52 11.11
CA LEU A 93 -0.81 9.84 10.98
C LEU A 93 -0.85 8.43 11.60
N TYR A 94 -1.47 8.29 12.77
CA TYR A 94 -1.72 6.97 13.37
C TYR A 94 -2.64 6.12 12.51
N MET A 95 -3.72 6.68 11.98
CA MET A 95 -4.69 5.93 11.15
C MET A 95 -4.10 5.43 9.83
N LEU A 96 -3.13 6.14 9.23
CA LEU A 96 -2.37 5.63 8.09
C LEU A 96 -1.62 4.33 8.44
N HIS A 97 -1.06 4.23 9.65
CA HIS A 97 -0.42 3.02 10.13
C HIS A 97 -1.44 1.94 10.51
N GLU A 98 -2.55 2.32 11.16
CA GLU A 98 -3.62 1.39 11.54
C GLU A 98 -4.23 0.69 10.32
N HIS A 99 -4.63 1.45 9.29
CA HIS A 99 -5.20 0.86 8.09
C HIS A 99 -4.21 -0.03 7.35
N ARG A 100 -2.92 0.30 7.38
CA ARG A 100 -1.85 -0.56 6.89
C ARG A 100 -1.79 -1.88 7.69
N MET A 101 -1.85 -1.84 9.02
CA MET A 101 -1.88 -3.04 9.85
C MET A 101 -3.12 -3.90 9.56
N SER A 102 -4.28 -3.27 9.45
CA SER A 102 -5.53 -3.95 9.06
C SER A 102 -5.45 -4.58 7.66
N PHE A 103 -4.79 -3.93 6.70
CA PHE A 103 -4.54 -4.48 5.37
C PHE A 103 -3.71 -5.77 5.44
N TYR A 104 -2.66 -5.79 6.26
CA TYR A 104 -1.81 -6.98 6.45
C TYR A 104 -2.51 -8.09 7.25
N ASP A 105 -3.21 -7.75 8.33
CA ASP A 105 -3.88 -8.70 9.22
C ASP A 105 -5.04 -9.42 8.52
N ARG A 106 -5.85 -8.68 7.75
CA ARG A 106 -6.92 -9.25 6.91
C ARG A 106 -6.41 -10.03 5.70
N ARG A 107 -5.09 -10.09 5.49
CA ARG A 107 -4.45 -10.77 4.35
C ARG A 107 -5.05 -10.33 3.01
N VAL A 108 -5.27 -9.02 2.83
CA VAL A 108 -5.82 -8.46 1.58
C VAL A 108 -5.03 -8.96 0.37
N LEU A 109 -3.71 -9.07 0.51
CA LEU A 109 -2.86 -9.81 -0.40
C LEU A 109 -2.32 -11.09 0.27
N PRO A 110 -2.34 -12.24 -0.43
CA PRO A 110 -1.94 -13.52 0.14
C PRO A 110 -0.44 -13.57 0.51
N GLY A 111 0.39 -12.79 -0.16
CA GLY A 111 1.84 -12.66 0.06
C GLY A 111 2.26 -11.58 1.05
N GLY A 112 1.32 -10.78 1.57
CA GLY A 112 1.64 -9.62 2.40
C GLY A 112 1.86 -8.36 1.56
N CYS A 113 2.86 -7.55 1.92
CA CYS A 113 3.07 -6.26 1.24
C CYS A 113 3.73 -6.45 -0.14
N PHE A 114 2.99 -6.23 -1.22
CA PHE A 114 3.52 -6.20 -2.59
C PHE A 114 4.79 -5.36 -2.72
N PHE A 115 4.77 -4.12 -2.20
CA PHE A 115 5.91 -3.21 -2.32
C PHE A 115 7.12 -3.63 -1.50
N ALA A 116 6.95 -4.38 -0.41
CA ALA A 116 8.09 -4.91 0.33
C ALA A 116 8.82 -5.99 -0.47
N THR A 117 8.08 -6.88 -1.14
CA THR A 117 8.66 -7.89 -2.04
C THR A 117 9.30 -7.22 -3.27
N ALA A 118 8.56 -6.36 -3.96
CA ALA A 118 9.02 -5.72 -5.19
C ALA A 118 10.25 -4.81 -4.98
N ALA A 119 10.37 -4.15 -3.83
CA ALA A 119 11.54 -3.34 -3.51
C ALA A 119 12.83 -4.15 -3.48
N HIS A 120 12.84 -5.28 -2.78
CA HIS A 120 14.01 -6.17 -2.71
C HIS A 120 14.28 -6.90 -4.02
N GLU A 121 13.24 -7.09 -4.85
CA GLU A 121 13.39 -7.77 -6.13
C GLU A 121 14.00 -6.84 -7.21
N PHE A 122 13.79 -5.53 -7.12
CA PHE A 122 14.16 -4.57 -8.16
C PHE A 122 15.20 -3.51 -7.75
N ASP A 123 15.68 -3.49 -6.50
CA ASP A 123 16.64 -2.48 -6.02
C ASP A 123 17.90 -2.37 -6.89
N ASP A 124 18.48 -3.51 -7.26
CA ASP A 124 19.68 -3.66 -8.09
C ASP A 124 19.38 -3.92 -9.59
N HIS A 125 18.14 -3.69 -10.04
CA HIS A 125 17.71 -3.91 -11.43
C HIS A 125 17.26 -2.59 -12.10
N PRO A 126 18.19 -1.77 -12.63
CA PRO A 126 17.85 -0.53 -13.31
C PRO A 126 16.86 -0.74 -14.46
N GLY A 127 15.81 0.09 -14.50
CA GLY A 127 14.80 0.05 -15.57
C GLY A 127 13.44 0.61 -15.15
N PRO A 128 12.48 0.67 -16.08
CA PRO A 128 11.17 1.29 -15.87
C PRO A 128 10.41 0.73 -14.66
N VAL A 129 10.48 -0.59 -14.44
CA VAL A 129 9.76 -1.26 -13.33
C VAL A 129 10.33 -0.83 -11.98
N ARG A 130 11.66 -0.79 -11.84
CA ARG A 130 12.32 -0.28 -10.63
C ARG A 130 11.93 1.16 -10.36
N ASP A 131 11.91 2.01 -11.39
CA ASP A 131 11.56 3.41 -11.25
C ASP A 131 10.10 3.60 -10.82
N ALA A 132 9.19 2.76 -11.30
CA ALA A 132 7.79 2.74 -10.85
C ALA A 132 7.66 2.33 -9.38
N VAL A 133 8.34 1.26 -8.95
CA VAL A 133 8.36 0.81 -7.54
C VAL A 133 8.96 1.89 -6.63
N PHE A 134 10.08 2.49 -7.05
CA PHE A 134 10.71 3.60 -6.35
C PHE A 134 9.76 4.81 -6.23
N GLY A 135 9.07 5.15 -7.32
CA GLY A 135 8.08 6.22 -7.38
C GLY A 135 6.96 6.03 -6.35
N ALA A 136 6.41 4.82 -6.27
CA ALA A 136 5.35 4.44 -5.33
C ALA A 136 5.83 4.51 -3.86
N LEU A 137 6.99 3.94 -3.54
CA LEU A 137 7.57 4.00 -2.20
C LEU A 137 7.86 5.45 -1.77
N ARG A 138 8.40 6.26 -2.69
CA ARG A 138 8.67 7.68 -2.43
C ARG A 138 7.37 8.45 -2.22
N ALA A 139 6.30 8.12 -2.95
CA ALA A 139 4.98 8.72 -2.77
C ALA A 139 4.41 8.42 -1.38
N TRP A 140 4.51 7.17 -0.91
CA TRP A 140 4.10 6.79 0.44
C TRP A 140 4.88 7.55 1.52
N LEU A 141 6.22 7.61 1.43
CA LEU A 141 7.03 8.38 2.36
C LEU A 141 6.75 9.89 2.29
N ARG A 142 6.41 10.44 1.11
CA ARG A 142 5.95 11.83 1.00
C ARG A 142 4.62 12.04 1.73
N LYS A 143 3.68 11.09 1.63
CA LYS A 143 2.38 11.18 2.32
C LYS A 143 2.57 11.19 3.84
N LEU A 144 3.36 10.28 4.39
CA LEU A 144 3.67 10.25 5.83
C LEU A 144 4.30 11.57 6.31
N ARG A 145 5.29 12.08 5.57
CA ARG A 145 5.94 13.37 5.89
C ARG A 145 4.96 14.53 5.85
N ALA A 146 4.13 14.62 4.80
CA ALA A 146 3.14 15.69 4.67
C ALA A 146 2.13 15.67 5.84
N THR A 147 1.65 14.50 6.25
CA THR A 147 0.75 14.37 7.39
C THR A 147 1.45 14.68 8.73
N ALA A 148 2.73 14.34 8.88
CA ALA A 148 3.52 14.76 10.03
C ALA A 148 3.77 16.27 10.07
N THR A 149 4.03 16.90 8.92
CA THR A 149 4.13 18.37 8.80
C THR A 149 2.82 19.05 9.18
N GLU A 150 1.68 18.56 8.68
CA GLU A 150 0.34 19.05 9.06
C GLU A 150 0.13 18.94 10.59
N ALA A 151 0.60 17.87 11.22
CA ALA A 151 0.51 17.71 12.67
C ALA A 151 1.39 18.72 13.45
N VAL A 152 2.55 19.10 12.92
CA VAL A 152 3.39 20.17 13.49
C VAL A 152 2.69 21.53 13.34
N GLU A 153 2.15 21.83 12.16
CA GLU A 153 1.42 23.09 11.88
C GLU A 153 0.19 23.27 12.78
N LEU A 154 -0.47 22.16 13.16
CA LEU A 154 -1.60 22.15 14.10
C LEU A 154 -1.18 22.21 15.57
N GLY A 155 0.13 22.20 15.88
CA GLY A 155 0.64 22.12 17.26
C GLY A 155 0.39 20.76 17.94
N GLU A 156 0.00 19.73 17.18
CA GLU A 156 -0.22 18.37 17.69
C GLU A 156 1.09 17.56 17.75
N LEU A 157 2.14 17.99 17.06
CA LEU A 157 3.54 17.58 17.26
C LEU A 157 4.38 18.80 17.61
N ARG A 158 5.50 18.61 18.34
CA ARG A 158 6.42 19.70 18.67
C ARG A 158 6.99 20.34 17.40
N GLU A 159 7.23 21.65 17.45
CA GLU A 159 7.82 22.45 16.36
C GLU A 159 9.18 21.93 15.88
N ASP A 160 9.96 21.32 16.78
CA ASP A 160 11.29 20.76 16.51
C ASP A 160 11.27 19.32 15.98
N THR A 161 10.08 18.77 15.68
CA THR A 161 9.96 17.38 15.21
C THR A 161 10.60 17.20 13.82
N ASP A 162 11.61 16.34 13.74
CA ASP A 162 12.12 15.87 12.44
C ASP A 162 11.10 14.93 11.76
N VAL A 163 10.27 15.52 10.89
CA VAL A 163 9.23 14.80 10.15
C VAL A 163 9.78 13.76 9.19
N LYS A 164 11.03 13.90 8.71
CA LYS A 164 11.66 12.90 7.82
C LYS A 164 12.03 11.67 8.63
N GLN A 165 12.63 11.87 9.80
CA GLN A 165 12.97 10.80 10.73
C GLN A 165 11.70 10.07 11.22
N LEU A 166 10.66 10.80 11.61
CA LEU A 166 9.40 10.20 12.03
C LEU A 166 8.75 9.35 10.92
N ALA A 167 8.73 9.85 9.68
CA ALA A 167 8.19 9.08 8.55
C ALA A 167 9.02 7.82 8.25
N PHE A 168 10.34 7.89 8.40
CA PHE A 168 11.23 6.72 8.28
C PHE A 168 10.92 5.67 9.36
N GLU A 169 10.80 6.09 10.62
CA GLU A 169 10.49 5.18 11.74
C GLU A 169 9.14 4.47 11.54
N ILE A 170 8.08 5.20 11.18
CA ILE A 170 6.75 4.62 10.91
C ILE A 170 6.82 3.62 9.76
N GLN A 171 7.54 3.96 8.69
CA GLN A 171 7.70 3.06 7.55
C GLN A 171 8.47 1.79 7.95
N ALA A 172 9.59 1.93 8.66
CA ALA A 172 10.43 0.84 9.12
C ALA A 172 9.65 -0.13 10.02
N ILE A 173 8.94 0.40 11.02
CA ILE A 173 8.12 -0.38 11.95
C ILE A 173 7.08 -1.21 11.18
N GLY A 174 6.30 -0.58 10.29
CA GLY A 174 5.28 -1.35 9.61
C GLY A 174 5.83 -2.30 8.53
N VAL A 175 7.02 -2.06 7.94
CA VAL A 175 7.62 -3.03 7.00
C VAL A 175 8.09 -4.26 7.77
N ALA A 176 8.66 -4.08 8.96
CA ALA A 176 9.09 -5.19 9.81
C ALA A 176 7.94 -6.17 10.13
N VAL A 177 6.70 -5.67 10.25
CA VAL A 177 5.50 -6.50 10.47
C VAL A 177 5.33 -7.56 9.40
N VAL A 178 5.68 -7.29 8.14
CA VAL A 178 5.55 -8.25 7.03
C VAL A 178 6.40 -9.49 7.31
N THR A 179 7.66 -9.32 7.70
CA THR A 179 8.55 -10.44 8.05
C THR A 179 8.10 -11.11 9.34
N HIS A 180 7.76 -10.34 10.37
CA HIS A 180 7.39 -10.91 11.67
C HIS A 180 6.09 -11.71 11.63
N SER A 181 5.04 -11.22 10.96
CA SER A 181 3.76 -11.93 10.93
C SER A 181 3.76 -13.12 9.98
N ARG A 182 4.58 -13.10 8.92
CA ARG A 182 4.58 -14.14 7.89
C ARG A 182 5.68 -15.17 8.03
N LEU A 183 6.93 -14.72 8.17
CA LEU A 183 8.08 -15.62 8.27
C LEU A 183 8.25 -16.14 9.70
N LEU A 184 8.12 -15.26 10.70
CA LEU A 184 8.28 -15.63 12.10
C LEU A 184 6.96 -16.05 12.77
N ALA A 185 5.85 -16.02 12.03
CA ALA A 185 4.51 -16.37 12.50
C ALA A 185 4.09 -15.68 13.82
N SER A 186 4.59 -14.47 14.08
CA SER A 186 4.30 -13.70 15.28
C SER A 186 2.98 -12.93 15.12
N THR A 187 1.93 -13.39 15.81
CA THR A 187 0.64 -12.69 15.85
C THR A 187 0.73 -11.36 16.62
N SER A 188 1.60 -11.29 17.64
CA SER A 188 1.86 -10.08 18.43
C SER A 188 2.54 -8.96 17.64
N ALA A 189 3.10 -9.24 16.45
CA ALA A 189 3.77 -8.23 15.63
C ALA A 189 2.88 -7.02 15.30
N TYR A 190 1.58 -7.27 15.08
CA TYR A 190 0.60 -6.22 14.81
C TYR A 190 0.31 -5.34 16.03
N GLU A 191 0.29 -5.93 17.23
CA GLU A 191 0.10 -5.22 18.49
C GLU A 191 1.33 -4.39 18.83
N TYR A 192 2.53 -4.99 18.73
CA TYR A 192 3.80 -4.31 18.96
C TYR A 192 4.01 -3.12 18.02
N SER A 193 3.67 -3.25 16.74
CA SER A 193 3.83 -2.15 15.79
C SER A 193 2.86 -1.00 16.04
N ARG A 194 1.60 -1.29 16.41
CA ARG A 194 0.60 -0.27 16.79
C ARG A 194 1.03 0.49 18.02
N ARG A 195 1.43 -0.23 19.07
CA ARG A 195 1.97 0.34 20.31
C ARG A 195 3.21 1.18 20.03
N ALA A 196 4.17 0.68 19.25
CA ALA A 196 5.39 1.43 18.91
C ALA A 196 5.10 2.76 18.21
N VAL A 197 4.23 2.77 17.19
CA VAL A 197 3.86 4.01 16.48
C VAL A 197 3.06 4.94 17.38
N ARG A 198 2.07 4.43 18.13
CA ARG A 198 1.29 5.23 19.07
C ARG A 198 2.17 5.91 20.11
N ASP A 199 3.03 5.15 20.78
CA ASP A 199 3.87 5.65 21.87
C ASP A 199 4.91 6.64 21.33
N ARG A 200 5.42 6.43 20.12
CA ARG A 200 6.29 7.38 19.44
C ARG A 200 5.57 8.71 19.15
N LEU A 201 4.34 8.67 18.62
CA LEU A 201 3.56 9.88 18.37
C LEU A 201 3.20 10.61 19.67
N ARG A 202 2.82 9.87 20.72
CA ARG A 202 2.56 10.44 22.06
C ARG A 202 3.79 11.15 22.63
N ALA A 203 4.96 10.54 22.51
CA ALA A 203 6.22 11.12 22.99
C ALA A 203 6.64 12.39 22.25
N LEU A 204 6.16 12.59 21.01
CA LEU A 204 6.42 13.78 20.20
C LEU A 204 5.31 14.84 20.29
N SER A 205 4.16 14.50 20.87
CA SER A 205 2.96 15.33 20.90
C SER A 205 2.87 16.17 22.18
N PRO A 206 2.69 17.50 22.10
CA PRO A 206 2.31 18.33 23.25
C PRO A 206 0.91 18.00 23.79
N THR A 207 0.06 17.34 23.00
CA THR A 207 -1.33 16.99 23.30
C THR A 207 -1.57 15.47 23.18
N PRO A 208 -0.85 14.63 23.95
CA PRO A 208 -0.84 13.18 23.75
C PRO A 208 -2.22 12.52 23.96
N HIS A 209 -3.14 13.17 24.68
CA HIS A 209 -4.51 12.71 24.90
C HIS A 209 -5.31 12.54 23.61
N LEU A 210 -4.92 13.20 22.51
CA LEU A 210 -5.53 13.00 21.19
C LEU A 210 -5.39 11.56 20.67
N LEU A 211 -4.47 10.78 21.23
CA LEU A 211 -4.20 9.40 20.86
C LEU A 211 -4.79 8.39 21.86
N ASP A 212 -5.43 8.83 22.95
CA ASP A 212 -5.97 7.93 23.99
C ASP A 212 -7.05 6.98 23.44
N GLN A 213 -7.82 7.44 22.45
CA GLN A 213 -8.82 6.62 21.76
C GLN A 213 -8.24 5.42 20.98
N PHE A 214 -6.92 5.37 20.80
CA PHE A 214 -6.20 4.28 20.14
C PHE A 214 -5.42 3.40 21.14
N GLY A 215 -5.69 3.57 22.44
CA GLY A 215 -5.23 2.66 23.49
C GLY A 215 -5.92 1.30 23.41
N GLU A 216 -5.29 0.27 23.96
CA GLU A 216 -5.99 -0.99 24.24
C GLU A 216 -7.13 -0.66 25.22
N GLN A 217 -8.37 -1.05 24.88
CA GLN A 217 -9.36 -1.26 25.93
C GLN A 217 -8.86 -2.42 26.79
N PRO A 218 -9.00 -2.33 28.13
CA PRO A 218 -8.53 -3.36 29.05
C PRO A 218 -9.13 -4.75 28.73
#